data_AF-A0A8S9YUS5-F1
#
_entry.id   AF-A0A8S9YUS5-F1
#
_cell.length_a   1.000
_cell.length_b   1.000
_cell.length_c   1.000
_cell.angle_alpha   90.00
_cell.angle_beta   90.00
_cell.angle_gamma   90.00
#
_symmetry.space_group_name_H-M   'P 1'
#
loop_
_entity.id
_entity.type
_entity.pdbx_description
1 polymer ?
#
loop_
_entity_poly.entity_id
_entity_poly.type
_entity_poly.pdbx_seq_one_letter_code
_entity_poly.pdbx_strand_id
1 'polypeptide(L)'
;MDECRNTLHELLNSVIKVGQKIDPPAICRSLKICSQQSHCMAADSQPICGICRIVIQELAKLLEDRKVDKVINSVLKEICLSLLGSQAQEQCTEFFNGTFEEWLLLLANKIDSAGTCQFLELCEAKVAKRAFGFDINACDTCMEVVKKAKRVAESTKFVDDLRTLFDRVCKITLVYEQKCRDVLNHKLDVILKKLKETEPRTLCKEIGLCN
;
A
#
# COMPACT_ATOMS: atom_id res chain seq x y z
N MET A 1 -7.62 -21.00 14.10
CA MET A 1 -7.60 -19.89 13.13
C MET A 1 -8.91 -19.11 13.11
N ASP A 2 -10.06 -19.78 13.10
CA ASP A 2 -11.38 -19.11 13.09
C ASP A 2 -11.66 -18.27 14.34
N GLU A 3 -11.24 -18.75 15.50
CA GLU A 3 -11.39 -18.03 16.77
C GLU A 3 -10.61 -16.70 16.80
N CYS A 4 -9.35 -16.70 16.32
CA CYS A 4 -8.56 -15.48 16.20
C CYS A 4 -9.20 -14.46 15.25
N ARG A 5 -9.70 -14.92 14.09
CA ARG A 5 -10.40 -14.07 13.12
C ARG A 5 -11.67 -13.45 13.71
N ASN A 6 -12.45 -14.24 14.44
CA ASN A 6 -13.70 -13.78 15.05
C ASN A 6 -13.42 -12.75 16.16
N THR A 7 -12.45 -13.03 17.03
CA THR A 7 -12.01 -12.09 18.08
C THR A 7 -11.48 -10.79 17.48
N LEU A 8 -10.68 -10.86 16.41
CA LEU A 8 -10.18 -9.67 15.72
C LEU A 8 -11.32 -8.84 15.12
N HIS A 9 -12.31 -9.48 14.49
CA HIS A 9 -13.50 -8.78 13.97
C HIS A 9 -14.31 -8.12 15.08
N GLU A 10 -14.52 -8.79 16.22
CA GLU A 10 -15.25 -8.21 17.35
C GLU A 10 -14.53 -7.01 17.96
N LEU A 11 -13.21 -7.10 18.10
CA LEU A 11 -12.39 -5.98 18.56
C LEU A 11 -12.45 -4.80 17.58
N LEU A 12 -12.31 -5.06 16.27
CA LEU A 12 -12.39 -4.03 15.24
C LEU A 12 -13.76 -3.33 15.26
N ASN A 13 -14.85 -4.11 15.34
CA ASN A 13 -16.21 -3.60 15.43
C ASN A 13 -16.43 -2.75 16.67
N SER A 14 -15.80 -3.11 17.79
CA SER A 14 -15.85 -2.34 19.03
C SER A 14 -15.12 -1.01 18.89
N VAL A 15 -13.93 -1.00 18.28
CA VAL A 15 -13.17 0.23 17.98
C VAL A 15 -13.93 1.14 17.02
N ILE A 16 -14.56 0.60 15.97
CA ILE A 16 -15.39 1.38 15.03
C ILE A 16 -16.57 2.03 15.76
N LYS A 17 -17.29 1.26 16.60
CA LYS A 17 -18.42 1.79 17.39
C LYS A 17 -18.00 2.90 18.35
N VAL A 18 -16.81 2.81 18.93
CA VAL A 18 -16.24 3.86 19.77
C VAL A 18 -15.89 5.08 18.91
N GLY A 19 -15.19 4.88 17.79
CA GLY A 19 -14.82 5.93 16.85
C GLY A 19 -16.01 6.74 16.31
N GLN A 20 -17.13 6.06 15.99
CA GLN A 20 -18.36 6.71 15.54
C GLN A 20 -19.03 7.62 16.59
N LYS A 21 -18.74 7.39 17.88
CA LYS A 21 -19.28 8.18 18.99
C LYS A 21 -18.33 9.30 19.44
N ILE A 22 -17.14 9.38 18.84
CA ILE A 22 -16.18 10.44 19.13
C ILE A 22 -16.51 11.63 18.26
N ASP A 23 -16.86 12.75 18.88
CA ASP A 23 -16.81 14.08 18.29
C ASP A 23 -15.37 14.62 18.49
N PRO A 24 -14.54 14.69 17.42
CA PRO A 24 -13.14 15.05 17.56
C PRO A 24 -12.94 16.46 18.16
N PRO A 25 -13.67 17.50 17.72
CA PRO A 25 -13.69 18.79 18.42
C PRO A 25 -14.07 18.71 19.91
N ALA A 26 -15.09 17.93 20.28
CA ALA A 26 -15.49 17.81 21.69
C ALA A 26 -14.42 17.12 22.55
N ILE A 27 -13.84 16.01 22.09
CA ILE A 27 -12.77 15.32 22.81
C ILE A 27 -11.52 16.19 22.93
N CYS A 28 -11.12 16.89 21.87
CA CYS A 28 -9.96 17.78 21.93
C CYS A 28 -10.15 18.96 22.91
N ARG A 29 -11.39 19.46 23.06
CA ARG A 29 -11.75 20.44 24.12
C ARG A 29 -11.70 19.82 25.51
N SER A 30 -12.26 18.62 25.68
CA SER A 30 -12.25 17.90 26.96
C SER A 30 -10.84 17.53 27.43
N LEU A 31 -9.96 17.16 26.49
CA LEU A 31 -8.56 16.86 26.76
C LEU A 31 -7.69 18.12 26.87
N LYS A 32 -8.26 19.32 26.72
CA LYS A 32 -7.56 20.62 26.73
C LYS A 32 -6.38 20.70 25.74
N ILE A 33 -6.41 19.88 24.70
CA ILE A 33 -5.45 19.93 23.59
C ILE A 33 -5.72 21.20 22.76
N CYS A 34 -7.00 21.56 22.60
CA CYS A 34 -7.39 22.82 21.99
C CYS A 34 -7.40 23.96 23.03
N SER A 35 -6.22 24.48 23.39
CA SER A 35 -6.11 25.79 24.03
C SER A 35 -4.75 26.46 23.75
N GLN A 36 -4.81 27.63 23.10
CA GLN A 36 -3.77 28.67 23.00
C GLN A 36 -2.60 28.56 22.02
N GLN A 37 -2.53 27.60 21.10
CA GLN A 37 -1.64 27.76 19.95
C GLN A 37 -2.35 27.38 18.64
N SER A 38 -2.08 28.19 17.62
CA SER A 38 -2.62 28.24 16.25
C SER A 38 -2.56 26.94 15.44
N HIS A 39 -2.31 25.79 16.06
CA HIS A 39 -2.14 24.49 15.40
C HIS A 39 -3.44 23.70 15.21
N CYS A 40 -4.60 24.24 15.62
CA CYS A 40 -5.90 23.63 15.33
C CYS A 40 -6.62 24.22 14.10
N MET A 41 -5.98 25.14 13.36
CA MET A 41 -6.50 25.60 12.08
C MET A 41 -5.38 25.77 11.05
N ALA A 42 -5.10 24.71 10.31
CA ALA A 42 -4.97 24.86 8.87
C ALA A 42 -6.21 24.19 8.26
N ALA A 43 -7.24 25.03 8.06
CA ALA A 43 -8.34 24.69 7.19
C ALA A 43 -7.77 24.51 5.77
N ASP A 44 -7.46 23.27 5.41
CA ASP A 44 -8.07 22.81 4.16
C ASP A 44 -9.55 22.60 4.47
N SER A 45 -10.39 23.09 3.58
CA SER A 45 -11.86 23.20 3.62
C SER A 45 -12.62 21.90 3.94
N GLN A 46 -11.93 20.81 4.22
CA GLN A 46 -12.48 19.48 4.41
C GLN A 46 -11.80 18.78 5.62
N PRO A 47 -12.53 18.53 6.72
CA PRO A 47 -12.02 17.78 7.88
C PRO A 47 -11.41 16.42 7.51
N ILE A 48 -11.89 15.81 6.43
CA ILE A 48 -11.38 14.54 5.90
C ILE A 48 -9.97 14.65 5.33
N CYS A 49 -9.58 15.81 4.80
CA CYS A 49 -8.23 16.08 4.32
C CYS A 49 -7.22 16.05 5.48
N GLY A 50 -7.55 16.71 6.59
CA GLY A 50 -6.72 16.72 7.80
C GLY A 50 -6.54 15.30 8.37
N ILE A 51 -7.62 14.53 8.46
CA ILE A 51 -7.57 13.14 8.93
C ILE A 51 -6.72 12.27 7.99
N CYS A 52 -6.92 12.38 6.67
CA CYS A 52 -6.13 11.63 5.71
C CYS A 52 -4.63 11.91 5.91
N ARG A 53 -4.24 13.18 6.03
CA ARG A 53 -2.82 13.55 6.21
C ARG A 53 -2.22 12.93 7.46
N ILE A 54 -2.93 12.97 8.58
CA ILE A 54 -2.48 12.35 9.83
C ILE A 54 -2.32 10.84 9.65
N VAL A 55 -3.31 10.17 9.06
CA VAL A 55 -3.24 8.71 8.83
C VAL A 55 -2.07 8.35 7.93
N ILE A 56 -1.87 9.07 6.82
CA ILE A 56 -0.76 8.81 5.90
C ILE A 56 0.61 9.06 6.58
N GLN A 57 0.72 10.09 7.43
CA GLN A 57 1.94 10.35 8.19
C GLN A 57 2.26 9.24 9.19
N GLU A 58 1.27 8.77 9.94
CA GLU A 58 1.48 7.67 10.89
C GLU A 58 1.79 6.36 10.17
N LEU A 59 1.17 6.09 9.02
CA LEU A 59 1.53 4.96 8.17
C LEU A 59 2.97 5.06 7.66
N ALA A 60 3.42 6.23 7.19
CA ALA A 60 4.79 6.43 6.76
C ALA A 60 5.79 6.14 7.90
N LYS A 61 5.52 6.65 9.11
CA LYS A 61 6.36 6.37 10.30
C LYS A 61 6.40 4.89 10.66
N LEU A 62 5.27 4.19 10.57
CA LEU A 62 5.24 2.75 10.81
C LEU A 62 6.11 1.98 9.81
N LEU A 63 6.13 2.42 8.55
CA LEU A 63 6.96 1.83 7.50
C LEU A 63 8.45 2.22 7.62
N GLU A 64 8.82 3.18 8.48
CA GLU A 64 10.23 3.44 8.82
C GLU A 64 10.76 2.46 9.89
N ASP A 65 9.87 1.79 10.63
CA ASP A 65 10.27 0.80 11.62
C ASP A 65 10.70 -0.50 10.92
N ARG A 66 12.00 -0.78 10.99
CA ARG A 66 12.64 -2.01 10.48
C ARG A 66 12.00 -3.30 10.99
N LYS A 67 11.29 -3.27 12.12
CA LYS A 67 10.51 -4.43 12.61
C LYS A 67 9.25 -4.63 11.78
N VAL A 68 8.54 -3.55 11.42
CA VAL A 68 7.36 -3.59 10.55
C VAL A 68 7.76 -4.10 9.17
N ASP A 69 8.86 -3.61 8.59
CA ASP A 69 9.39 -4.10 7.31
C ASP A 69 9.66 -5.60 7.32
N LYS A 70 10.26 -6.12 8.40
CA LYS A 70 10.52 -7.56 8.56
C LYS A 70 9.24 -8.37 8.64
N VAL A 71 8.23 -7.87 9.36
CA VAL A 71 6.93 -8.53 9.45
C VAL A 71 6.27 -8.56 8.07
N ILE A 72 6.23 -7.44 7.33
CA ILE A 72 5.68 -7.37 5.97
C ILE A 72 6.39 -8.38 5.05
N ASN A 73 7.72 -8.39 5.04
CA ASN A 73 8.51 -9.33 4.22
C ASN A 73 8.26 -10.78 4.58
N SER A 74 8.18 -11.10 5.88
CA SER A 74 7.90 -12.46 6.34
C SER A 74 6.53 -12.93 5.88
N VAL A 75 5.50 -12.09 6.02
CA VAL A 75 4.13 -12.42 5.58
C VAL A 75 4.06 -12.60 4.07
N LEU A 76 4.71 -11.73 3.29
CA LEU A 76 4.74 -11.84 1.82
C LEU A 76 5.46 -13.11 1.35
N LYS A 77 6.57 -13.47 2.01
CA LYS A 77 7.27 -14.74 1.76
C LYS A 77 6.44 -15.95 2.15
N GLU A 78 5.73 -15.90 3.28
CA GLU A 78 4.82 -16.97 3.69
C GLU A 78 3.67 -17.13 2.69
N ILE A 79 3.10 -16.04 2.18
CA ILE A 79 2.12 -16.06 1.09
C ILE A 79 2.70 -16.76 -0.15
N CYS A 80 3.94 -16.44 -0.55
CA CYS A 80 4.60 -17.13 -1.64
C CYS A 80 4.66 -18.65 -1.39
N LEU A 81 5.10 -19.07 -0.20
CA LEU A 81 5.31 -20.48 0.17
C LEU A 81 4.00 -21.26 0.35
N SER A 82 2.98 -20.65 0.94
CA SER A 82 1.72 -21.33 1.23
C SER A 82 0.78 -21.35 0.04
N LEU A 83 0.87 -20.36 -0.84
CA LEU A 83 -0.16 -20.10 -1.85
C LEU A 83 0.36 -20.14 -3.29
N LEU A 84 1.62 -20.50 -3.55
CA LEU A 84 2.13 -20.78 -4.90
C LEU A 84 2.70 -22.20 -4.99
N GLY A 85 2.77 -22.75 -6.21
CA GLY A 85 3.42 -24.04 -6.47
C GLY A 85 4.93 -23.98 -6.23
N SER A 86 5.57 -25.12 -5.92
CA SER A 86 6.98 -25.21 -5.50
C SER A 86 7.97 -24.47 -6.40
N GLN A 87 7.69 -24.43 -7.70
CA GLN A 87 8.57 -23.81 -8.69
C GLN A 87 8.24 -22.31 -8.92
N ALA A 88 7.07 -21.83 -8.46
CA ALA A 88 6.63 -20.44 -8.21
C ALA A 88 7.29 -19.74 -7.02
N GLN A 89 7.49 -20.52 -5.96
CA GLN A 89 7.90 -20.07 -4.64
C GLN A 89 9.28 -19.39 -4.64
N GLU A 90 10.25 -19.95 -5.35
CA GLU A 90 11.60 -19.40 -5.42
C GLU A 90 11.60 -18.00 -6.05
N GLN A 91 11.00 -17.83 -7.24
CA GLN A 91 10.92 -16.53 -7.92
C GLN A 91 10.15 -15.49 -7.10
N CYS A 92 9.07 -15.91 -6.43
CA CYS A 92 8.26 -15.04 -5.58
C CYS A 92 9.04 -14.60 -4.31
N THR A 93 9.69 -15.54 -3.62
CA THR A 93 10.46 -15.21 -2.40
C THR A 93 11.72 -14.42 -2.71
N GLU A 94 12.36 -14.65 -3.86
CA GLU A 94 13.51 -13.89 -4.33
C GLU A 94 13.15 -12.42 -4.59
N PHE A 95 11.95 -12.14 -5.10
CA PHE A 95 11.48 -10.77 -5.29
C PHE A 95 11.48 -9.97 -3.97
N PHE A 96 11.13 -10.62 -2.85
CA PHE A 96 11.10 -10.01 -1.52
C PHE A 96 12.44 -10.09 -0.75
N ASN A 97 13.55 -10.47 -1.41
CA ASN A 97 14.88 -10.46 -0.79
C ASN A 97 15.59 -9.12 -1.01
N GLY A 98 16.21 -8.58 0.06
CA GLY A 98 17.15 -7.46 0.05
C GLY A 98 16.60 -6.16 -0.53
N THR A 99 16.53 -6.06 -1.86
CA THR A 99 16.09 -4.87 -2.61
C THR A 99 14.67 -4.43 -2.25
N PHE A 100 13.78 -5.34 -1.86
CA PHE A 100 12.43 -4.96 -1.43
C PHE A 100 12.39 -4.32 -0.04
N GLU A 101 13.25 -4.75 0.89
CA GLU A 101 13.41 -4.12 2.20
C GLU A 101 13.94 -2.68 2.05
N GLU A 102 14.96 -2.49 1.20
CA GLU A 102 15.48 -1.15 0.88
C GLU A 102 14.43 -0.28 0.18
N TRP A 103 13.65 -0.87 -0.73
CA TRP A 103 12.60 -0.16 -1.46
C TRP A 103 11.46 0.28 -0.55
N LEU A 104 11.01 -0.56 0.40
CA LEU A 104 9.98 -0.20 1.39
C LEU A 104 10.43 0.99 2.24
N LEU A 105 11.66 0.94 2.75
CA LEU A 105 12.23 2.02 3.55
C LEU A 105 12.34 3.33 2.74
N LEU A 106 12.76 3.24 1.48
CA LEU A 106 12.79 4.40 0.58
C LEU A 106 11.38 4.93 0.33
N LEU A 107 10.39 4.06 0.14
CA LEU A 107 9.01 4.47 -0.03
C LEU A 107 8.48 5.20 1.18
N ALA A 108 8.69 4.65 2.38
CA ALA A 108 8.28 5.25 3.65
C ALA A 108 8.75 6.70 3.76
N ASN A 109 10.05 6.92 3.52
CA ASN A 109 10.68 8.25 3.56
C ASN A 109 10.20 9.23 2.48
N LYS A 110 9.54 8.73 1.45
CA LYS A 110 9.09 9.54 0.32
C LYS A 110 7.59 9.79 0.31
N ILE A 111 6.81 9.14 1.18
CA ILE A 111 5.37 9.36 1.26
C ILE A 111 5.08 10.82 1.61
N ASP A 112 4.60 11.59 0.64
CA ASP A 112 4.03 12.90 0.90
C ASP A 112 2.56 12.75 1.29
N SER A 113 2.24 13.02 2.55
CA SER A 113 0.87 13.01 3.05
C SER A 113 -0.06 13.97 2.30
N ALA A 114 0.43 15.11 1.82
CA ALA A 114 -0.39 16.07 1.08
C ALA A 114 -0.73 15.54 -0.32
N GLY A 115 0.29 15.15 -1.10
CA GLY A 115 0.12 14.57 -2.43
C GLY A 115 -0.66 13.26 -2.44
N THR A 116 -0.44 12.39 -1.44
CA THR A 116 -1.19 11.13 -1.30
C THR A 116 -2.66 11.39 -1.04
N CYS A 117 -3.00 12.31 -0.13
CA CYS A 117 -4.40 12.65 0.16
C CYS A 117 -5.10 13.41 -0.97
N GLN A 118 -4.36 14.17 -1.78
CA GLN A 118 -4.88 14.72 -3.03
C GLN A 118 -5.15 13.62 -4.07
N PHE A 119 -4.24 12.66 -4.22
CA PHE A 119 -4.44 11.51 -5.10
C PHE A 119 -5.65 10.66 -4.71
N LEU A 120 -5.89 10.52 -3.40
CA LEU A 120 -7.07 9.84 -2.86
C LEU A 120 -8.36 10.69 -2.96
N GLU A 121 -8.27 11.90 -3.54
CA GLU A 121 -9.38 12.86 -3.67
C GLU A 121 -9.99 13.29 -2.31
N LEU A 122 -9.22 13.15 -1.22
CA LEU A 122 -9.61 13.54 0.14
C LEU A 122 -9.15 14.95 0.50
N CYS A 123 -8.32 15.58 -0.34
CA CYS A 123 -7.87 16.96 -0.23
C CYS A 123 -8.06 17.68 -1.57
N GLU A 124 -8.41 18.98 -1.52
CA GLU A 124 -8.49 19.82 -2.72
C GLU A 124 -7.12 19.94 -3.43
N ALA A 125 -7.13 19.81 -4.76
CA ALA A 125 -5.94 19.85 -5.59
C ALA A 125 -5.48 21.31 -5.80
N LYS A 126 -4.52 21.78 -5.00
CA LYS A 126 -3.72 22.96 -5.36
C LYS A 126 -2.49 22.49 -6.14
N VAL A 127 -2.63 22.38 -7.46
CA VAL A 127 -1.57 22.13 -8.47
C VAL A 127 -0.58 21.03 -8.05
N ALA A 128 -0.78 19.84 -8.63
CA ALA A 128 0.05 18.64 -8.45
C ALA A 128 1.55 18.95 -8.28
N LYS A 129 2.04 18.85 -7.03
CA LYS A 129 3.43 18.54 -6.75
C LYS A 129 3.48 17.09 -6.31
N ARG A 130 4.36 16.35 -6.98
CA ARG A 130 4.57 14.90 -6.96
C ARG A 130 4.46 14.33 -5.54
N ALA A 131 3.77 13.20 -5.42
CA ALA A 131 3.55 12.47 -4.16
C ALA A 131 4.83 11.95 -3.48
N PHE A 132 6.00 12.11 -4.11
CA PHE A 132 7.28 11.63 -3.63
C PHE A 132 8.40 12.67 -3.82
N GLY A 133 9.15 12.96 -2.76
CA GLY A 133 10.27 13.92 -2.76
C GLY A 133 11.49 13.40 -3.54
N PHE A 134 12.16 14.24 -4.30
CA PHE A 134 13.28 13.85 -5.17
C PHE A 134 14.54 13.41 -4.38
N ASP A 135 15.09 12.23 -4.69
CA ASP A 135 16.46 11.80 -4.35
C ASP A 135 16.97 10.86 -5.45
N ILE A 136 18.20 11.06 -5.91
CA ILE A 136 18.82 10.36 -7.05
C ILE A 136 18.89 8.86 -6.78
N ASN A 137 19.13 8.45 -5.54
CA ASN A 137 19.17 7.04 -5.14
C ASN A 137 17.80 6.35 -5.29
N ALA A 138 16.71 7.09 -5.07
CA ALA A 138 15.36 6.53 -5.18
C ALA A 138 14.96 6.24 -6.64
N CYS A 139 15.49 7.02 -7.60
CA CYS A 139 15.27 6.77 -9.02
C CYS A 139 15.95 5.47 -9.46
N ASP A 140 17.21 5.27 -9.08
CA ASP A 140 17.97 4.07 -9.44
C ASP A 140 17.37 2.82 -8.80
N THR A 141 17.02 2.87 -7.51
CA THR A 141 16.35 1.75 -6.84
C THR A 141 14.99 1.44 -7.46
N CYS A 142 14.20 2.47 -7.80
CA CYS A 142 12.94 2.26 -8.52
C CYS A 142 13.17 1.55 -9.86
N MET A 143 14.14 2.00 -10.65
CA MET A 143 14.43 1.40 -11.94
C MET A 143 14.84 -0.06 -11.80
N GLU A 144 15.64 -0.42 -10.79
CA GLU A 144 16.02 -1.82 -10.54
C GLU A 144 14.84 -2.68 -10.09
N VAL A 145 13.96 -2.16 -9.23
CA VAL A 145 12.73 -2.86 -8.83
C VAL A 145 11.81 -3.08 -10.04
N VAL A 146 11.63 -2.08 -10.90
CA VAL A 146 10.81 -2.21 -12.11
C VAL A 146 11.43 -3.21 -13.09
N LYS A 147 12.75 -3.22 -13.27
CA LYS A 147 13.45 -4.25 -14.08
C LYS A 147 13.24 -5.65 -13.51
N LYS A 148 13.36 -5.84 -12.20
CA LYS A 148 13.07 -7.11 -11.52
C LYS A 148 11.62 -7.54 -11.74
N ALA A 149 10.67 -6.62 -11.53
CA ALA A 149 9.26 -6.86 -11.74
C ALA A 149 8.94 -7.28 -13.18
N LYS A 150 9.57 -6.62 -14.18
CA LYS A 150 9.46 -7.02 -15.60
C LYS A 150 9.94 -8.45 -15.84
N ARG A 151 11.11 -8.82 -15.32
CA ARG A 151 11.64 -10.20 -15.46
C ARG A 151 10.69 -11.24 -14.87
N VAL A 152 10.15 -10.96 -13.69
CA VAL A 152 9.16 -11.85 -13.05
C VAL A 152 7.88 -11.93 -13.90
N ALA A 153 7.42 -10.82 -14.47
CA ALA A 153 6.24 -10.75 -15.33
C ALA A 153 6.40 -11.41 -16.72
N GLU A 154 7.63 -11.67 -17.16
CA GLU A 154 7.94 -12.44 -18.39
C GLU A 154 7.83 -13.95 -18.18
N SER A 155 7.93 -14.42 -16.92
CA SER A 155 7.75 -15.83 -16.56
C SER A 155 6.27 -16.21 -16.71
N THR A 156 5.90 -16.83 -17.83
CA THR A 156 4.54 -17.33 -18.08
C THR A 156 4.06 -18.23 -16.94
N LYS A 157 4.98 -19.03 -16.40
CA LYS A 157 4.70 -19.89 -15.28
C LYS A 157 4.40 -19.14 -13.98
N PHE A 158 5.16 -18.09 -13.64
CA PHE A 158 4.82 -17.26 -12.47
C PHE A 158 3.43 -16.63 -12.63
N VAL A 159 3.12 -16.14 -13.83
CA VAL A 159 1.82 -15.54 -14.14
C VAL A 159 0.69 -16.57 -13.98
N ASP A 160 0.87 -17.79 -14.45
CA ASP A 160 -0.13 -18.86 -14.33
C ASP A 160 -0.30 -19.33 -12.88
N ASP A 161 0.79 -19.42 -12.11
CA ASP A 161 0.74 -19.72 -10.67
C ASP A 161 0.02 -18.60 -9.89
N LEU A 162 0.21 -17.34 -10.29
CA LEU A 162 -0.49 -16.19 -9.71
C LEU A 162 -1.99 -16.19 -10.05
N ARG A 163 -2.38 -16.57 -11.27
CA ARG A 163 -3.80 -16.77 -11.62
C ARG A 163 -4.43 -17.90 -10.82
N THR A 164 -3.69 -19.00 -10.64
CA THR A 164 -4.11 -20.12 -9.78
C THR A 164 -4.30 -19.67 -8.33
N LEU A 165 -3.44 -18.78 -7.85
CA LEU A 165 -3.60 -18.15 -6.54
C LEU A 165 -4.90 -17.32 -6.48
N PHE A 166 -5.17 -16.49 -7.46
CA PHE A 166 -6.43 -15.75 -7.52
C PHE A 166 -7.64 -16.66 -7.51
N ASP A 167 -7.61 -17.78 -8.25
CA ASP A 167 -8.69 -18.75 -8.24
C ASP A 167 -8.92 -19.34 -6.84
N ARG A 168 -7.85 -19.65 -6.10
CA ARG A 168 -7.95 -20.12 -4.71
C ARG A 168 -8.55 -19.06 -3.79
N VAL A 169 -8.08 -17.81 -3.88
CA VAL A 169 -8.60 -16.69 -3.07
C VAL A 169 -10.07 -16.45 -3.38
N CYS A 170 -10.44 -16.45 -4.66
CA CYS A 170 -11.80 -16.18 -5.08
C CYS A 170 -12.78 -17.28 -4.65
N LYS A 171 -12.36 -18.55 -4.58
CA LYS A 171 -13.20 -19.64 -4.02
C LYS A 171 -13.64 -19.38 -2.57
N ILE A 172 -12.84 -18.66 -1.79
CA ILE A 172 -13.20 -18.30 -0.40
C ILE A 172 -14.35 -17.28 -0.38
N THR A 173 -14.51 -16.50 -1.44
CA THR A 173 -15.54 -15.45 -1.52
C THR A 173 -16.94 -15.98 -1.83
N LEU A 174 -17.08 -17.31 -1.98
CA LEU A 174 -18.33 -18.05 -2.18
C LEU A 174 -19.18 -17.44 -3.32
N VAL A 175 -20.22 -16.70 -2.98
CA VAL A 175 -21.15 -16.10 -3.96
C VAL A 175 -20.50 -15.06 -4.88
N TYR A 176 -19.33 -14.51 -4.51
CA TYR A 176 -18.60 -13.53 -5.31
C TYR A 176 -17.48 -14.15 -6.16
N GLU A 177 -17.33 -15.47 -6.14
CA GLU A 177 -16.18 -16.17 -6.71
C GLU A 177 -15.91 -15.77 -8.17
N GLN A 178 -16.94 -15.76 -9.02
CA GLN A 178 -16.78 -15.41 -10.43
C GLN A 178 -16.39 -13.93 -10.62
N LYS A 179 -17.11 -13.02 -9.95
CA LYS A 179 -16.82 -11.59 -10.02
C LYS A 179 -15.42 -11.27 -9.49
N CYS A 180 -14.97 -11.97 -8.45
CA CYS A 180 -13.62 -11.88 -7.92
C CYS A 180 -12.58 -12.30 -8.98
N ARG A 181 -12.79 -13.45 -9.64
CA ARG A 181 -11.90 -13.94 -10.69
C ARG A 181 -11.77 -12.93 -11.83
N ASP A 182 -12.91 -12.44 -12.31
CA ASP A 182 -12.93 -11.50 -13.45
C ASP A 182 -12.15 -10.23 -13.11
N VAL A 183 -12.35 -9.69 -11.90
CA VAL A 183 -11.64 -8.48 -11.45
C VAL A 183 -10.14 -8.73 -11.30
N LEU A 184 -9.73 -9.78 -10.58
CA LEU A 184 -8.30 -10.01 -10.32
C LEU A 184 -7.52 -10.36 -11.59
N ASN A 185 -8.09 -11.22 -12.45
CA ASN A 185 -7.45 -11.59 -13.71
C ASN A 185 -7.38 -10.40 -14.68
N HIS A 186 -8.46 -9.63 -14.82
CA HIS A 186 -8.44 -8.43 -15.66
C HIS A 186 -7.41 -7.40 -15.15
N LYS A 187 -7.33 -7.17 -13.83
CA LYS A 187 -6.35 -6.24 -13.25
C LYS A 187 -4.93 -6.73 -13.46
N LEU A 188 -4.67 -8.03 -13.30
CA LEU A 188 -3.36 -8.60 -13.59
C LEU A 188 -2.97 -8.42 -15.05
N ASP A 189 -3.87 -8.69 -16.00
CA ASP A 189 -3.58 -8.50 -17.42
C ASP A 189 -3.26 -7.03 -17.75
N VAL A 190 -4.01 -6.08 -17.18
CA VAL A 190 -3.73 -4.64 -17.33
C VAL A 190 -2.37 -4.27 -16.74
N ILE A 191 -2.03 -4.78 -15.55
CA ILE A 191 -0.73 -4.52 -14.90
C ILE A 191 0.41 -5.12 -15.73
N LEU A 192 0.29 -6.37 -16.15
CA LEU A 192 1.31 -7.06 -16.97
C LEU A 192 1.52 -6.33 -18.30
N LYS A 193 0.45 -5.90 -18.96
CA LYS A 193 0.52 -5.10 -20.19
C LYS A 193 1.24 -3.79 -19.95
N LYS A 194 0.79 -3.00 -18.97
CA LYS A 194 1.40 -1.71 -18.65
C LYS A 194 2.88 -1.86 -18.28
N LEU A 195 3.22 -2.88 -17.48
CA LEU A 195 4.59 -3.14 -17.05
C LEU A 195 5.49 -3.55 -18.23
N LYS A 196 4.98 -4.34 -19.19
CA LYS A 196 5.73 -4.71 -20.40
C LYS A 196 5.98 -3.51 -21.31
N GLU A 197 4.94 -2.73 -21.59
CA GLU A 197 4.97 -1.61 -22.55
C GLU A 197 5.66 -0.34 -22.01
N THR A 198 5.82 -0.20 -20.70
CA THR A 198 6.36 1.03 -20.08
C THR A 198 7.84 0.89 -19.73
N GLU A 199 8.70 1.76 -20.23
CA GLU A 199 10.11 1.81 -19.81
C GLU A 199 10.26 2.05 -18.29
N PRO A 200 11.22 1.39 -17.60
CA PRO A 200 11.38 1.51 -16.15
C PRO A 200 11.43 2.95 -15.64
N ARG A 201 12.20 3.80 -16.33
CA ARG A 201 12.31 5.22 -15.97
C ARG A 201 10.99 5.97 -16.14
N THR A 202 10.19 5.64 -17.15
CA THR A 202 8.87 6.26 -17.37
C THR A 202 7.93 5.91 -16.22
N LEU A 203 7.88 4.64 -15.81
CA LEU A 203 7.05 4.21 -14.69
C LEU A 203 7.50 4.88 -13.38
N CYS A 204 8.81 4.97 -13.15
CA CYS A 204 9.37 5.67 -12.00
C CYS A 204 9.11 7.19 -12.02
N LYS A 205 9.00 7.83 -13.19
CA LYS A 205 8.58 9.24 -13.32
C LYS A 205 7.10 9.43 -12.98
N GLU A 206 6.22 8.53 -13.44
CA GLU A 206 4.79 8.59 -13.14
C GLU A 206 4.53 8.56 -11.63
N ILE A 207 5.28 7.72 -10.90
CA ILE A 207 5.21 7.63 -9.44
C ILE A 207 6.15 8.62 -8.73
N GLY A 208 6.71 9.61 -9.43
CA GLY A 208 7.48 10.70 -8.82
C GLY A 208 8.87 10.34 -8.26
N LEU A 209 9.36 9.12 -8.48
CA LEU A 209 10.69 8.68 -8.02
C LEU A 209 11.83 9.04 -8.98
N CYS A 210 11.52 9.41 -10.23
CA CYS A 210 12.49 9.91 -11.22
C CYS A 210 12.07 11.27 -11.81
N ASN A 211 13.05 12.03 -12.32
CA ASN A 211 12.85 13.22 -13.17
C ASN A 211 12.81 12.89 -14.65
#